data_AF-A0A7X0CJB0-F1
#
_entry.id   AF-A0A7X0CJB0-F1
#
_cell.length_a   1.000
_cell.length_b   1.000
_cell.length_c   1.000
_cell.angle_alpha   90.00
_cell.angle_beta   90.00
_cell.angle_gamma   90.00
#
_symmetry.space_group_name_H-M   'P 1'
#
loop_
_entity.id
_entity.type
_entity.pdbx_description
1 polymer ?
#
loop_
_entity_poly.entity_id
_entity_poly.type
_entity_poly.pdbx_seq_one_letter_code
_entity_poly.pdbx_strand_id
1 'polypeptide(L)'
;MKKILFVLTLSFLSVSAFAQKQKITIFCSVDFNGNVNYNTQDYATGNKTLSNILAQILPDSIKTKVLVDPKKEYHFKYGNETLLWLAQNDWKIVSSIGGDRGNSFWLLSREISLDAPARALFMEKLETLETKPKN
;
A
#
# COMPACT_ATOMS: atom_id res chain seq x y z
N MET A 1 -4.46 -51.23 -1.84
CA MET A 1 -3.59 -50.37 -2.67
C MET A 1 -4.27 -49.07 -3.14
N LYS A 2 -5.57 -49.06 -3.52
CA LYS A 2 -6.28 -47.84 -3.98
C LYS A 2 -6.33 -46.67 -2.97
N LYS A 3 -6.36 -46.96 -1.66
CA LYS A 3 -6.40 -45.93 -0.59
C LYS A 3 -5.09 -45.15 -0.43
N ILE A 4 -3.95 -45.79 -0.70
CA ILE A 4 -2.62 -45.17 -0.54
C ILE A 4 -2.37 -44.16 -1.67
N LEU A 5 -2.81 -44.49 -2.89
CA LEU A 5 -2.71 -43.59 -4.03
C LEU A 5 -3.51 -42.30 -3.82
N PHE A 6 -4.70 -42.41 -3.23
CA PHE A 6 -5.57 -41.27 -2.95
C PHE A 6 -4.94 -40.30 -1.93
N VAL A 7 -4.33 -40.84 -0.87
CA VAL A 7 -3.64 -40.04 0.16
C VAL A 7 -2.40 -39.35 -0.41
N LEU A 8 -1.63 -40.04 -1.27
CA LEU A 8 -0.49 -39.46 -1.99
C LEU A 8 -0.92 -38.35 -2.96
N THR A 9 -2.01 -38.51 -3.70
CA THR A 9 -2.52 -37.44 -4.56
C THR A 9 -3.05 -36.24 -3.77
N LEU A 10 -3.67 -36.49 -2.61
CA LEU A 10 -4.19 -35.41 -1.75
C LEU A 10 -3.06 -34.58 -1.12
N SER A 11 -1.95 -35.23 -0.77
CA SER A 11 -0.76 -34.55 -0.22
C SER A 11 0.07 -33.82 -1.27
N PHE A 12 -0.03 -34.16 -2.57
CA PHE A 12 0.57 -33.38 -3.65
C PHE A 12 -0.29 -32.17 -4.07
N LEU A 13 -1.62 -32.31 -4.05
CA LEU A 13 -2.56 -31.23 -4.36
C LEU A 13 -2.51 -30.08 -3.34
N SER A 14 -2.23 -30.39 -2.07
CA SER A 14 -2.09 -29.38 -1.00
C SER A 14 -0.80 -28.54 -1.12
N VAL A 15 0.21 -29.01 -1.85
CA VAL A 15 1.46 -28.26 -2.10
C VAL A 15 1.27 -27.28 -3.26
N SER A 16 0.46 -27.61 -4.26
CA SER A 16 0.18 -26.71 -5.40
C SER A 16 -0.79 -25.56 -5.09
N ALA A 17 -1.42 -25.57 -3.91
CA ALA A 17 -2.28 -24.47 -3.45
C ALA A 17 -1.49 -23.31 -2.80
N PHE A 18 -0.16 -23.28 -2.94
CA PHE A 18 0.65 -22.13 -2.50
C PHE A 18 0.20 -20.88 -3.25
N ALA A 19 -0.56 -20.06 -2.53
CA ALA A 19 -0.96 -18.69 -2.80
C ALA A 19 -0.08 -18.01 -3.87
N GLN A 20 -0.57 -18.01 -5.12
CA GLN A 20 0.02 -17.18 -6.16
C GLN A 20 -0.05 -15.73 -5.69
N LYS A 21 1.09 -15.20 -5.26
CA LYS A 21 1.19 -13.81 -4.82
C LYS A 21 0.96 -12.92 -6.03
N GLN A 22 -0.06 -12.09 -5.94
CA GLN A 22 -0.44 -11.13 -6.96
C GLN A 22 0.11 -9.76 -6.57
N LYS A 23 0.77 -9.11 -7.51
CA LYS A 23 1.41 -7.81 -7.33
C LYS A 23 0.36 -6.71 -7.50
N ILE A 24 0.34 -5.77 -6.57
CA ILE A 24 -0.45 -4.54 -6.68
C ILE A 24 0.46 -3.34 -6.48
N THR A 25 0.14 -2.23 -7.13
CA THR A 25 0.86 -0.96 -6.93
C THR A 25 0.07 -0.10 -5.95
N ILE A 26 0.75 0.38 -4.92
CA ILE A 26 0.21 1.33 -3.95
C ILE A 26 0.95 2.66 -4.07
N PHE A 27 0.33 3.73 -3.58
CA PHE A 27 0.85 5.08 -3.69
C PHE A 27 0.93 5.77 -2.34
N CYS A 28 1.90 6.66 -2.19
CA CYS A 28 1.97 7.62 -1.10
C CYS A 28 2.47 8.96 -1.64
N SER A 29 2.36 10.00 -0.83
CA SER A 29 2.92 11.30 -1.13
C SER A 29 3.77 11.82 0.01
N VAL A 30 4.78 12.62 -0.33
CA VAL A 30 5.72 13.22 0.63
C VAL A 30 5.75 14.73 0.40
N ASP A 31 5.62 15.50 1.46
CA ASP A 31 5.78 16.95 1.41
C ASP A 31 7.23 17.40 1.66
N PHE A 32 7.52 18.69 1.45
CA PHE A 32 8.84 19.26 1.70
C PHE A 32 9.33 19.11 3.16
N ASN A 33 8.41 18.97 4.11
CA ASN A 33 8.72 18.79 5.53
C ASN A 33 8.94 17.30 5.88
N GLY A 34 8.91 16.39 4.92
CA GLY A 34 9.10 14.96 5.13
C GLY A 34 7.92 14.25 5.77
N ASN A 35 6.73 14.86 5.78
CA ASN A 35 5.51 14.18 6.19
C ASN A 35 5.09 13.21 5.08
N VAL A 36 4.92 11.94 5.43
CA VAL A 36 4.42 10.92 4.51
C VAL A 36 2.92 10.80 4.65
N ASN A 37 2.24 10.81 3.51
CA ASN A 37 0.81 10.61 3.42
C ASN A 37 0.52 9.35 2.60
N TYR A 38 0.08 8.30 3.29
CA TYR A 38 -0.36 7.03 2.70
C TYR A 38 -1.82 7.05 2.23
N ASN A 39 -2.41 8.23 2.19
CA ASN A 39 -3.73 8.43 1.64
C ASN A 39 -3.57 8.57 0.13
N THR A 40 -4.43 7.90 -0.63
CA THR A 40 -4.72 8.34 -2.01
C THR A 40 -5.62 9.59 -1.99
N GLN A 41 -5.63 10.37 -0.89
CA GLN A 41 -6.26 11.67 -0.87
C GLN A 41 -5.52 12.54 -1.87
N ASP A 42 -6.31 13.01 -2.83
CA ASP A 42 -5.96 14.19 -3.57
C ASP A 42 -5.74 15.34 -2.58
N TYR A 43 -4.47 15.73 -2.38
CA TYR A 43 -4.11 16.92 -1.61
C TYR A 43 -4.88 18.16 -2.10
N ALA A 44 -5.44 18.15 -3.32
CA ALA A 44 -6.21 19.25 -3.88
C ALA A 44 -7.67 19.35 -3.38
N THR A 45 -8.30 18.26 -2.92
CA THR A 45 -9.77 18.28 -2.64
C THR A 45 -10.16 18.33 -1.17
N GLY A 46 -9.23 18.05 -0.25
CA GLY A 46 -9.49 18.11 1.19
C GLY A 46 -10.54 17.09 1.71
N ASN A 47 -10.94 16.12 0.90
CA ASN A 47 -11.98 15.15 1.24
C ASN A 47 -11.48 14.13 2.29
N LYS A 48 -11.82 14.35 3.57
CA LYS A 48 -11.41 13.54 4.73
C LYS A 48 -11.85 12.07 4.67
N THR A 49 -12.84 11.73 3.84
CA THR A 49 -13.41 10.37 3.75
C THR A 49 -12.42 9.36 3.19
N LEU A 50 -11.50 9.78 2.32
CA LEU A 50 -10.47 8.93 1.72
C LEU A 50 -9.13 8.97 2.49
N SER A 51 -9.14 9.55 3.70
CA SER A 51 -7.97 9.58 4.56
C SER A 51 -7.62 8.17 5.07
N ASN A 52 -6.34 7.84 5.03
CA ASN A 52 -5.71 6.58 5.44
C ASN A 52 -6.26 5.33 4.76
N ILE A 53 -6.63 5.43 3.47
CA ILE A 53 -7.23 4.30 2.75
C ILE A 53 -6.36 3.04 2.84
N LEU A 54 -5.04 3.17 2.68
CA LEU A 54 -4.12 2.03 2.76
C LEU A 54 -4.11 1.38 4.15
N ALA A 55 -4.26 2.17 5.22
CA ALA A 55 -4.38 1.63 6.58
C ALA A 55 -5.72 0.92 6.82
N GLN A 56 -6.77 1.24 6.06
CA GLN A 56 -8.08 0.59 6.14
C GLN A 56 -8.12 -0.71 5.32
N ILE A 57 -7.47 -0.72 4.15
CA ILE A 57 -7.63 -1.80 3.16
C ILE A 57 -6.52 -2.85 3.20
N LEU A 58 -5.29 -2.48 3.56
CA LEU A 58 -4.19 -3.45 3.62
C LEU A 58 -4.39 -4.44 4.79
N PRO A 59 -3.87 -5.67 4.69
CA PRO A 59 -3.74 -6.56 5.84
C PRO A 59 -2.70 -6.03 6.85
N ASP A 60 -2.89 -6.31 8.13
CA ASP A 60 -2.00 -5.80 9.20
C ASP A 60 -0.54 -6.24 9.03
N SER A 61 -0.31 -7.45 8.53
CA SER A 61 1.02 -8.00 8.21
C SER A 61 1.77 -7.21 7.14
N ILE A 62 1.04 -6.51 6.27
CA ILE A 62 1.59 -5.63 5.23
C ILE A 62 1.69 -4.20 5.74
N LYS A 63 0.69 -3.71 6.48
CA LYS A 63 0.67 -2.34 7.03
C LYS A 63 1.94 -2.02 7.80
N THR A 64 2.36 -2.90 8.71
CA THR A 64 3.53 -2.68 9.57
C THR A 64 4.85 -2.56 8.80
N LYS A 65 4.93 -3.13 7.59
CA LYS A 65 6.13 -3.09 6.74
C LYS A 65 6.12 -1.94 5.72
N VAL A 66 4.94 -1.39 5.44
CA VAL A 66 4.72 -0.51 4.30
C VAL A 66 4.34 0.90 4.74
N LEU A 67 3.54 1.02 5.80
CA LEU A 67 2.99 2.28 6.31
C LEU A 67 3.84 2.80 7.48
N VAL A 68 5.14 2.97 7.23
CA VAL A 68 6.11 3.46 8.21
C VAL A 68 6.23 4.98 8.08
N ASP A 69 6.16 5.71 9.18
CA ASP A 69 6.39 7.16 9.17
C ASP A 69 7.85 7.45 9.57
N PRO A 70 8.77 7.67 8.59
CA PRO A 70 10.20 7.74 8.88
C PRO A 70 10.54 9.00 9.70
N LYS A 71 9.72 10.05 9.56
CA LYS A 71 9.87 11.28 10.32
C LYS A 71 9.59 11.06 11.80
N LYS A 72 8.57 10.25 12.14
CA LYS A 72 8.30 9.89 13.54
C LYS A 72 9.33 8.92 14.10
N GLU A 73 9.75 7.95 13.30
CA GLU A 73 10.66 6.87 13.76
C GLU A 73 12.11 7.33 13.87
N TYR A 74 12.59 8.13 12.91
CA TYR A 74 14.00 8.53 12.79
C TYR A 74 14.23 10.04 12.97
N HIS A 75 13.18 10.81 13.29
CA HIS A 75 13.25 12.26 13.54
C HIS A 75 13.78 13.09 12.36
N PHE A 76 13.49 12.66 11.13
CA PHE A 76 13.83 13.42 9.92
C PHE A 76 13.16 14.80 9.90
N LYS A 77 13.90 15.81 9.45
CA LYS A 77 13.45 17.21 9.44
C LYS A 77 12.87 17.61 8.09
N TYR A 78 13.37 17.01 7.00
CA TYR A 78 13.09 17.47 5.64
C TYR A 78 12.69 16.32 4.70
N GLY A 79 12.03 16.69 3.60
CA GLY A 79 11.53 15.76 2.60
C GLY A 79 12.60 14.89 1.95
N ASN A 80 13.81 15.43 1.74
CA ASN A 80 14.92 14.69 1.14
C ASN A 80 15.34 13.45 1.97
N GLU A 81 15.40 13.56 3.30
CA GLU A 81 15.74 12.45 4.19
C GLU A 81 14.65 11.36 4.12
N THR A 82 13.38 11.77 4.17
CA THR A 82 12.24 10.88 4.01
C THR A 82 12.23 10.20 2.64
N LEU A 83 12.48 10.94 1.56
CA LEU A 83 12.55 10.40 0.19
C LEU A 83 13.68 9.39 0.04
N LEU A 84 14.85 9.66 0.62
CA LEU A 84 15.99 8.75 0.60
C LEU A 84 15.66 7.44 1.31
N TRP A 85 15.05 7.52 2.50
CA TRP A 85 14.63 6.33 3.23
C TRP A 85 13.56 5.54 2.48
N LEU A 86 12.58 6.21 1.87
CA LEU A 86 11.54 5.57 1.07
C LEU A 86 12.15 4.88 -0.17
N ALA A 87 13.11 5.51 -0.84
CA ALA A 87 13.82 4.90 -1.97
C ALA A 87 14.58 3.63 -1.58
N GLN A 88 15.19 3.60 -0.38
CA GLN A 88 15.81 2.39 0.18
C GLN A 88 14.80 1.28 0.51
N ASN A 89 13.52 1.64 0.65
CA ASN A 89 12.41 0.73 0.95
C ASN A 89 11.51 0.49 -0.27
N ASP A 90 12.11 0.47 -1.46
CA ASP A 90 11.47 0.16 -2.76
C ASP A 90 10.38 1.12 -3.24
N TRP A 91 10.24 2.30 -2.62
CA TRP A 91 9.37 3.34 -3.14
C TRP A 91 10.04 4.09 -4.29
N LYS A 92 9.28 4.33 -5.34
CA LYS A 92 9.74 5.01 -6.57
C LYS A 92 8.99 6.30 -6.74
N ILE A 93 9.70 7.40 -7.01
CA ILE A 93 9.06 8.66 -7.37
C ILE A 93 8.38 8.49 -8.73
N VAL A 94 7.07 8.76 -8.78
CA VAL A 94 6.25 8.73 -9.99
C VAL A 94 6.13 10.13 -10.58
N SER A 95 5.94 11.14 -9.72
CA SER A 95 5.75 12.52 -10.15
C SER A 95 6.18 13.51 -9.07
N SER A 96 6.53 14.72 -9.49
CA SER A 96 6.63 15.89 -8.62
C SER A 96 5.50 16.83 -8.98
N ILE A 97 4.67 17.16 -7.99
CA ILE A 97 3.50 18.01 -8.14
C ILE A 97 3.82 19.33 -7.44
N GLY A 98 4.01 20.38 -8.22
CA GLY A 98 4.11 21.75 -7.71
C GLY A 98 2.72 22.21 -7.28
N GLY A 99 2.58 22.60 -6.01
CA GLY A 99 1.35 23.20 -5.48
C GLY A 99 1.45 24.71 -5.36
N ASP A 100 0.28 25.34 -5.17
CA ASP A 100 0.19 26.77 -4.90
C ASP A 100 0.93 27.15 -3.61
N ARG A 101 1.51 28.35 -3.60
CA ARG A 101 2.28 28.93 -2.47
C ARG A 101 3.57 28.19 -2.10
N GLY A 102 4.18 27.47 -3.05
CA GLY A 102 5.49 26.83 -2.85
C GLY A 102 5.43 25.46 -2.15
N ASN A 103 4.24 24.93 -1.90
CA ASN A 103 4.08 23.57 -1.40
C ASN A 103 4.26 22.58 -2.55
N SER A 104 5.45 21.99 -2.67
CA SER A 104 5.68 20.88 -3.61
C SER A 104 5.51 19.55 -2.88
N PHE A 105 4.92 18.57 -3.58
CA PHE A 105 4.78 17.21 -3.10
C PHE A 105 5.36 16.23 -4.12
N TRP A 106 5.91 15.12 -3.64
CA TRP A 106 6.30 14.00 -4.49
C TRP A 106 5.27 12.90 -4.35
N LEU A 107 4.79 12.38 -5.47
CA LEU A 107 3.99 11.17 -5.53
C LEU A 107 4.94 9.99 -5.72
N LEU A 108 4.84 8.99 -4.85
CA LEU A 108 5.64 7.77 -4.92
C LEU A 108 4.73 6.56 -5.06
N SER A 109 5.27 5.50 -5.67
CA SER A 109 4.62 4.20 -5.75
C SER A 109 5.52 3.09 -5.24
N ARG A 110 4.89 2.01 -4.78
CA ARG A 110 5.56 0.77 -4.39
C ARG A 110 4.74 -0.42 -4.86
N GLU A 111 5.42 -1.44 -5.35
CA GLU A 111 4.78 -2.72 -5.64
C GLU A 111 4.79 -3.58 -4.37
N ILE A 112 3.63 -4.10 -3.99
CA ILE A 112 3.49 -5.06 -2.89
C ILE A 112 2.86 -6.35 -3.41
N SER A 113 3.20 -7.46 -2.76
CA SER A 113 2.69 -8.79 -3.10
C SER A 113 1.64 -9.22 -2.08
N LEU A 114 0.43 -9.49 -2.54
CA LEU A 114 -0.67 -10.03 -1.74
C LEU A 114 -1.01 -11.45 -2.19
N ASP A 115 -1.37 -12.33 -1.27
CA ASP A 115 -2.00 -13.60 -1.66
C ASP A 115 -3.42 -13.36 -2.24
N ALA A 116 -3.98 -14.37 -2.89
CA ALA A 116 -5.28 -14.24 -3.55
C ALA A 116 -6.41 -13.79 -2.60
N PRO A 117 -6.55 -14.34 -1.37
CA PRO A 117 -7.54 -13.84 -0.40
C PRO A 117 -7.31 -12.38 0.01
N ALA A 118 -6.07 -11.99 0.32
CA ALA A 118 -5.75 -10.62 0.72
C ALA A 118 -6.00 -9.61 -0.40
N ARG A 119 -5.72 -9.98 -1.65
CA ARG A 119 -6.04 -9.14 -2.80
C ARG A 119 -7.54 -9.04 -3.03
N ALA A 120 -8.29 -10.13 -2.95
CA ALA A 120 -9.75 -10.08 -3.08
C ALA A 120 -10.37 -9.12 -2.06
N LEU A 121 -9.96 -9.21 -0.80
CA LEU A 121 -10.39 -8.31 0.26
C LEU A 121 -9.95 -6.85 0.02
N PHE A 122 -8.74 -6.64 -0.50
CA PHE A 122 -8.24 -5.32 -0.88
C PHE A 122 -9.15 -4.67 -1.94
N MET A 123 -9.49 -5.41 -3.00
CA MET A 123 -10.35 -4.91 -4.09
C MET A 123 -11.78 -4.65 -3.61
N GLU A 124 -12.38 -5.57 -2.85
CA GLU A 124 -13.74 -5.41 -2.28
C GLU A 124 -13.85 -4.13 -1.43
N LYS A 125 -12.85 -3.89 -0.57
CA LYS A 125 -12.81 -2.68 0.26
C LYS A 125 -12.63 -1.41 -0.56
N LEU A 126 -11.82 -1.46 -1.62
CA LEU A 126 -11.63 -0.33 -2.53
C LEU A 126 -12.94 0.04 -3.25
N GLU A 127 -13.64 -0.96 -3.80
CA GLU A 127 -14.94 -0.77 -4.47
C GLU A 127 -16.02 -0.22 -3.50
N THR A 128 -16.01 -0.68 -2.25
CA THR A 128 -16.94 -0.19 -1.21
C THR A 128 -16.69 1.28 -0.85
N LEU A 129 -15.44 1.75 -0.97
CA LEU A 129 -15.08 3.14 -0.71
C LEU A 129 -15.46 4.07 -1.86
N GLU A 130 -15.42 3.58 -3.11
CA GLU A 130 -15.86 4.34 -4.29
C GLU A 130 -17.39 4.45 -4.38
N THR A 131 -18.13 3.47 -3.88
CA THR A 131 -19.60 3.35 -4.06
C THR A 131 -20.45 4.04 -2.99
N LYS A 132 -19.87 4.71 -1.99
CA LYS A 132 -20.63 5.51 -1.00
C LYS A 132 -20.52 7.02 -1.24
N PRO A 133 -21.29 7.61 -2.17
CA PRO A 133 -21.69 8.99 -2.01
C PRO A 133 -22.73 9.03 -0.88
N LYS A 134 -22.38 9.62 0.26
CA LYS A 134 -23.38 10.01 1.26
C LYS A 134 -24.01 11.32 0.81
N ASN A 135 -25.30 11.27 0.51
CA ASN A 135 -26.21 12.41 0.63
C ASN A 135 -26.24 12.91 2.08
#